data_AF-A0A8T4YF54-F1
#
_entry.id   AF-A0A8T4YF54-F1
#
_cell.length_a   1.000
_cell.length_b   1.000
_cell.length_c   1.000
_cell.angle_alpha   90.00
_cell.angle_beta   90.00
_cell.angle_gamma   90.00
#
_symmetry.space_group_name_H-M   'P 1'
#
loop_
_entity.id
_entity.type
_entity.pdbx_description
1 polymer ?
#
loop_
_entity_poly.entity_id
_entity_poly.type
_entity_poly.pdbx_seq_one_letter_code
_entity_poly.pdbx_strand_id
1 'polypeptide(L)'
;MVSISISTWGDPRAWANVAYKMDDGRTYLEQTRSSLPAILSYASPKPEKAFIIVLDTVVKHSVLSYEDLRGEVKNYYEDFLRSLNLSIPVEIIIAPGVGRFKLDVGGAPNFMAL
;
A
#
# COMPACT_ATOMS: atom_id res chain seq x y z
N MET A 1 3.71 -19.15 -17.87
CA MET A 1 4.27 -17.78 -17.98
C MET A 1 4.02 -17.13 -16.65
N VAL A 2 5.06 -16.65 -15.97
CA VAL A 2 4.91 -16.02 -14.65
C VAL A 2 4.43 -14.57 -14.85
N SER A 3 3.39 -14.17 -14.13
CA SER A 3 2.87 -12.80 -14.13
C SER A 3 3.08 -12.17 -12.75
N ILE A 4 3.59 -10.94 -12.72
CA ILE A 4 3.94 -10.22 -11.48
C ILE A 4 3.35 -8.82 -11.56
N SER A 5 2.68 -8.39 -10.48
CA SER A 5 2.24 -7.00 -10.33
C SER A 5 3.29 -6.19 -9.57
N ILE A 6 3.67 -5.02 -10.08
CA ILE A 6 4.59 -4.10 -9.40
C ILE A 6 3.89 -2.74 -9.35
N SER A 7 3.81 -2.13 -8.16
CA SER A 7 3.21 -0.80 -8.02
C SER A 7 3.93 0.05 -6.98
N THR A 8 3.92 1.36 -7.20
CA THR A 8 4.50 2.37 -6.30
C THR A 8 3.41 3.02 -5.47
N TRP A 9 3.59 3.07 -4.16
CA TRP A 9 2.57 3.53 -3.23
C TRP A 9 3.07 4.74 -2.43
N GLY A 10 2.21 5.77 -2.36
CA GLY A 10 2.33 6.89 -1.42
C GLY A 10 1.74 6.53 -0.05
N ASP A 11 1.03 7.46 0.58
CA ASP A 11 0.44 7.30 1.92
C ASP A 11 -1.04 6.86 1.87
N PRO A 12 -1.36 5.57 2.10
CA PRO A 12 -2.72 5.05 2.17
C PRO A 12 -3.73 5.81 3.03
N ARG A 13 -3.28 6.51 4.08
CA ARG A 13 -4.16 7.32 4.94
C ARG A 13 -4.87 8.44 4.16
N ALA A 14 -4.25 8.92 3.08
CA ALA A 14 -4.80 9.98 2.25
C ALA A 14 -5.71 9.47 1.12
N TRP A 15 -5.86 8.14 0.97
CA TRP A 15 -6.63 7.57 -0.13
C TRP A 15 -8.10 7.42 0.24
N ALA A 16 -8.96 7.97 -0.61
CA ALA A 16 -10.41 7.82 -0.48
C ALA A 16 -10.87 6.42 -0.92
N ASN A 17 -12.00 5.98 -0.40
CA ASN A 17 -12.66 4.77 -0.86
C ASN A 17 -13.36 5.05 -2.21
N VAL A 18 -12.94 4.37 -3.28
CA VAL A 18 -13.44 4.63 -4.64
C VAL A 18 -13.74 3.34 -5.40
N ALA A 19 -14.58 3.45 -6.43
CA ALA A 19 -14.81 2.36 -7.38
C ALA A 19 -13.81 2.44 -8.54
N TYR A 20 -13.31 1.29 -8.99
CA TYR A 20 -12.35 1.20 -10.09
C TYR A 20 -13.03 0.63 -11.35
N LYS A 21 -12.74 1.25 -12.50
CA LYS A 21 -13.19 0.77 -13.81
C LYS A 21 -11.98 0.31 -14.64
N MET A 22 -12.12 -0.85 -15.24
CA MET A 22 -11.11 -1.45 -16.13
C MET A 22 -11.32 -0.99 -17.58
N ASP A 23 -10.29 -1.17 -18.40
CA ASP A 23 -10.27 -0.80 -19.81
C ASP A 23 -11.32 -1.53 -20.65
N ASP A 24 -11.56 -2.80 -20.34
CA ASP A 24 -12.60 -3.64 -20.95
C ASP A 24 -14.03 -3.31 -20.50
N GLY A 25 -14.21 -2.24 -19.73
CA GLY A 25 -15.50 -1.76 -19.26
C GLY A 25 -16.01 -2.42 -18.00
N ARG A 26 -15.33 -3.46 -17.46
CA ARG A 26 -15.68 -4.05 -16.17
C ARG A 26 -15.47 -3.04 -15.04
N THR A 27 -16.36 -3.08 -14.05
CA THR A 27 -16.25 -2.26 -12.83
C THR A 27 -16.00 -3.18 -11.66
N TYR A 28 -14.96 -2.89 -10.87
CA TYR A 28 -14.75 -3.55 -9.60
C TYR A 28 -15.82 -3.06 -8.63
N LEU A 29 -16.68 -3.98 -8.20
CA LEU A 29 -17.92 -3.64 -7.49
C LEU A 29 -17.67 -3.18 -6.06
N GLU A 30 -16.58 -3.62 -5.44
CA GLU A 30 -16.21 -3.24 -4.08
C GLU A 30 -15.46 -1.91 -4.11
N GLN A 31 -15.96 -0.93 -3.35
CA GLN A 31 -15.20 0.28 -3.12
C GLN A 31 -13.95 -0.07 -2.30
N THR A 32 -12.79 0.40 -2.77
CA THR A 32 -11.52 0.17 -2.09
C THR A 32 -10.63 1.41 -2.17
N ARG A 33 -9.68 1.51 -1.25
CA ARG A 33 -8.70 2.60 -1.21
C ARG A 33 -7.51 2.39 -2.15
N SER A 34 -7.39 1.20 -2.75
CA SER A 34 -6.26 0.84 -3.62
C SER A 34 -6.76 0.19 -4.89
N SER A 35 -6.05 0.42 -6.00
CA SER A 35 -6.33 -0.26 -7.28
C SER A 35 -5.89 -1.72 -7.28
N LEU A 36 -5.07 -2.14 -6.31
CA LEU A 36 -4.47 -3.48 -6.30
C LEU A 36 -5.52 -4.61 -6.33
N PRO A 37 -6.58 -4.62 -5.50
CA PRO A 37 -7.63 -5.65 -5.58
C PRO A 37 -8.30 -5.75 -6.96
N ALA A 38 -8.60 -4.60 -7.58
CA ALA A 38 -9.17 -4.56 -8.92
C ALA A 38 -8.20 -5.12 -9.98
N ILE A 39 -6.92 -4.73 -9.92
CA ILE A 39 -5.87 -5.25 -10.80
C ILE A 39 -5.77 -6.78 -10.67
N LEU A 40 -5.70 -7.30 -9.44
CA LEU A 40 -5.61 -8.75 -9.20
C LEU A 40 -6.87 -9.50 -9.65
N SER A 41 -8.04 -8.85 -9.59
CA SER A 41 -9.32 -9.42 -10.02
C SER A 41 -9.49 -9.50 -11.54
N TYR A 42 -8.81 -8.66 -12.30
CA TYR A 42 -9.09 -8.53 -13.74
C TYR A 42 -7.88 -8.67 -14.67
N ALA A 43 -6.65 -8.54 -14.15
CA ALA A 43 -5.44 -8.72 -14.95
C ALA A 43 -5.37 -10.13 -15.57
N SER A 44 -4.95 -10.17 -16.83
CA SER A 44 -4.72 -11.38 -17.61
C SER A 44 -3.38 -11.23 -18.36
N PRO A 45 -2.37 -12.09 -18.11
CA PRO A 45 -2.39 -13.22 -17.17
C PRO A 45 -2.48 -12.80 -15.70
N LYS A 46 -3.08 -13.67 -14.87
CA LYS A 46 -3.26 -13.45 -13.42
C LYS A 46 -1.91 -13.34 -12.71
N PRO A 47 -1.66 -12.25 -11.96
CA PRO A 47 -0.45 -12.14 -11.16
C PRO A 47 -0.38 -13.22 -10.07
N GLU A 48 0.77 -13.87 -9.93
CA GLU A 48 1.04 -14.88 -8.90
C GLU A 48 1.68 -14.26 -7.65
N LYS A 49 2.29 -13.08 -7.80
CA LYS A 49 2.93 -12.29 -6.73
C LYS A 49 2.79 -10.79 -7.03
N ALA A 50 2.73 -9.99 -5.99
CA ALA A 50 2.85 -8.54 -6.09
C ALA A 50 4.06 -7.99 -5.32
N PHE A 51 4.68 -6.96 -5.88
CA PHE A 51 5.65 -6.11 -5.19
C PHE A 51 5.09 -4.70 -5.05
N ILE A 52 5.19 -4.16 -3.84
CA ILE A 52 4.77 -2.81 -3.53
C ILE A 52 5.99 -2.01 -3.12
N ILE A 53 6.34 -1.00 -3.92
CA ILE A 53 7.45 -0.10 -3.64
C ILE A 53 6.89 1.09 -2.88
N VAL A 54 7.38 1.28 -1.66
CA VAL A 54 6.93 2.33 -0.74
C VAL A 54 8.09 3.22 -0.33
N LEU A 55 7.79 4.39 0.22
CA LEU A 55 8.82 5.32 0.71
C LEU A 55 8.87 5.32 2.24
N ASP A 56 10.08 5.40 2.78
CA ASP A 56 10.34 5.57 4.22
C ASP A 56 9.78 6.89 4.79
N THR A 57 9.52 7.89 3.93
CA THR A 57 8.93 9.19 4.27
C THR A 57 7.46 9.14 4.69
N VAL A 58 6.81 7.97 4.67
CA VAL A 58 5.44 7.81 5.17
C VAL A 58 5.35 7.95 6.69
N VAL A 59 6.43 7.62 7.41
CA VAL A 59 6.57 7.82 8.85
C VAL A 59 6.96 9.27 9.11
N LYS A 60 6.15 9.99 9.89
CA LYS A 60 6.29 11.42 10.13
C LYS A 60 6.59 11.71 11.61
N HIS A 61 7.30 10.83 12.30
CA HIS A 61 7.77 11.09 13.66
C HIS A 61 9.23 10.66 13.81
N SER A 62 9.85 11.07 14.92
CA SER A 62 11.24 10.74 15.20
C SER A 62 11.39 9.29 15.63
N VAL A 63 12.38 8.60 15.07
CA VAL A 63 12.78 7.24 15.39
C VAL A 63 14.26 7.20 15.79
N LEU A 64 14.68 6.14 16.50
CA LEU A 64 16.04 6.04 17.04
C LEU A 64 17.05 5.50 16.02
N SER A 65 16.59 4.73 15.03
CA SER A 65 17.43 4.15 13.99
C SER A 65 16.68 3.98 12.66
N TYR A 66 17.43 3.78 11.58
CA TYR A 66 16.85 3.46 10.27
C TYR A 66 16.18 2.08 10.24
N GLU A 67 16.63 1.13 11.08
CA GLU A 67 15.97 -0.17 11.17
C GLU A 67 14.61 -0.06 11.85
N ASP A 68 14.48 0.78 12.88
CA ASP A 68 13.18 1.10 13.49
C ASP A 68 12.25 1.76 12.46
N LEU A 69 12.77 2.70 11.66
CA LEU A 69 12.02 3.33 10.57
C LEU A 69 11.45 2.29 9.60
N ARG A 70 12.31 1.38 9.12
CA ARG A 70 11.91 0.32 8.18
C ARG A 70 10.88 -0.62 8.80
N GLY A 71 11.05 -0.97 10.07
CA GLY A 71 10.09 -1.80 10.82
C GLY A 71 8.71 -1.14 10.90
N GLU A 72 8.67 0.14 11.24
CA GLU A 72 7.41 0.89 11.32
C GLU A 72 6.74 1.06 9.95
N VAL A 73 7.49 1.41 8.91
CA VAL A 73 6.99 1.51 7.53
C VAL A 73 6.40 0.17 7.10
N LYS A 74 7.12 -0.93 7.34
CA LYS A 74 6.65 -2.28 7.02
C LYS A 74 5.33 -2.59 7.72
N ASN A 75 5.26 -2.39 9.03
CA ASN A 75 4.05 -2.64 9.82
C ASN A 75 2.86 -1.80 9.31
N TYR A 76 3.09 -0.52 9.04
CA TYR A 76 2.08 0.40 8.50
C TYR A 76 1.46 -0.11 7.20
N TYR A 77 2.27 -0.58 6.24
CA TYR A 77 1.76 -1.10 4.98
C TYR A 77 1.20 -2.51 5.11
N GLU A 78 1.74 -3.38 5.97
CA GLU A 78 1.17 -4.70 6.25
C GLU A 78 -0.24 -4.58 6.84
N ASP A 79 -0.46 -3.66 7.77
CA ASP A 79 -1.78 -3.40 8.34
C ASP A 79 -2.77 -2.91 7.28
N PHE A 80 -2.33 -2.00 6.39
CA PHE A 80 -3.17 -1.58 5.27
C PHE A 80 -3.44 -2.73 4.29
N LEU A 81 -2.45 -3.56 3.95
CA LEU A 81 -2.63 -4.71 3.06
C LEU A 81 -3.60 -5.76 3.62
N ARG A 82 -3.61 -5.99 4.95
CA ARG A 82 -4.60 -6.85 5.61
C ARG A 82 -6.02 -6.36 5.38
N SER A 83 -6.24 -5.05 5.30
CA SER A 83 -7.56 -4.47 5.01
C SER A 83 -8.05 -4.72 3.57
N LEU A 84 -7.16 -5.12 2.64
CA LEU A 84 -7.48 -5.32 1.23
C LEU A 84 -7.86 -6.76 0.86
N ASN A 85 -7.80 -7.71 1.81
CA ASN A 85 -8.18 -9.11 1.62
C ASN A 85 -7.62 -9.76 0.33
N LEU A 86 -6.31 -9.65 0.12
CA LEU A 86 -5.64 -10.08 -1.12
C LEU A 86 -5.44 -11.60 -1.16
N SER A 87 -5.60 -12.20 -2.35
CA SER A 87 -5.50 -13.65 -2.54
C SER A 87 -4.10 -14.16 -2.94
N ILE A 88 -3.10 -13.28 -3.01
CA ILE A 88 -1.74 -13.60 -3.45
C ILE A 88 -0.70 -13.02 -2.48
N PRO A 89 0.52 -13.58 -2.42
CA PRO A 89 1.60 -12.99 -1.63
C PRO A 89 1.98 -11.60 -2.15
N VAL A 90 2.21 -10.69 -1.20
CA VAL A 90 2.67 -9.33 -1.45
C VAL A 90 3.99 -9.10 -0.72
N GLU A 91 4.99 -8.57 -1.42
CA GLU A 91 6.26 -8.16 -0.85
C GLU A 91 6.39 -6.64 -0.86
N ILE A 92 6.76 -6.06 0.29
CA ILE A 92 6.97 -4.62 0.44
C ILE A 92 8.46 -4.33 0.26
N ILE A 93 8.78 -3.45 -0.69
CA ILE A 93 10.11 -2.89 -0.90
C ILE A 93 10.12 -1.46 -0.37
N ILE A 94 10.87 -1.21 0.69
CA ILE A 94 11.03 0.12 1.27
C ILE A 94 12.19 0.82 0.57
N ALA A 95 11.88 1.87 -0.17
CA ALA A 95 12.84 2.70 -0.88
C ALA A 95 13.13 4.00 -0.11
N PRO A 96 14.37 4.54 -0.20
CA PRO A 96 14.72 5.81 0.41
C PRO A 96 14.00 6.96 -0.29
N GLY A 97 13.14 7.65 0.44
CA GLY A 97 12.44 8.84 -0.02
C GLY A 97 13.18 10.12 0.34
N VAL A 98 12.84 11.22 -0.33
CA VAL A 98 13.39 12.55 -0.02
C VAL A 98 12.24 13.55 0.03
N GLY A 99 12.20 14.34 1.11
CA GLY A 99 11.25 15.42 1.28
C GLY A 99 11.34 16.06 2.65
N ARG A 100 10.69 17.22 2.82
CA ARG A 100 10.54 17.88 4.12
C ARG A 100 9.07 17.80 4.52
N PHE A 101 8.79 17.11 5.61
CA PHE A 101 7.45 16.89 6.12
C PHE A 101 7.35 17.46 7.54
N LYS A 102 6.15 17.93 7.92
CA LYS A 102 5.87 18.26 9.31
C LYS A 102 5.79 16.95 10.10
N LEU A 103 6.41 16.92 11.28
CA LEU A 103 6.32 15.77 12.15
C LEU A 103 4.97 15.75 12.88
N ASP A 104 4.38 14.58 13.00
CA ASP A 104 3.18 14.31 13.77
C ASP A 104 3.53 14.42 15.26
N VAL A 105 2.78 15.24 16.00
CA VAL A 105 3.01 15.45 17.44
C VAL A 105 2.22 14.41 18.23
N GLY A 106 2.77 13.19 18.31
CA GLY A 106 2.29 12.12 19.20
C GLY A 106 1.49 10.99 18.55
N GLY A 107 2.00 9.76 18.74
CA GLY A 107 1.26 8.48 18.62
C GLY A 107 1.14 7.89 17.21
N ALA A 108 1.41 6.58 17.08
CA ALA A 108 1.29 5.83 15.83
C ALA A 108 -0.15 5.86 15.26
N PRO A 109 -0.34 5.93 13.93
CA PRO A 109 -1.67 5.91 13.33
C PRO A 109 -2.34 4.55 13.50
N ASN A 110 -3.57 4.53 14.04
CA ASN A 110 -4.38 3.33 14.12
C ASN A 110 -5.37 3.27 12.94
N PHE A 111 -5.29 2.22 12.12
CA PHE A 111 -6.18 2.02 10.98
C PHE A 111 -7.58 1.50 11.36
N MET A 112 -7.83 1.16 12.63
CA MET A 112 -9.13 0.65 13.09
C MET A 112 -10.21 1.71 13.35
N ALA A 113 -9.96 2.98 13.01
CA ALA A 113 -10.87 4.10 13.32
C ALA A 113 -11.61 4.70 12.11
N LEU A 114 -11.62 4.03 10.95
CA LEU A 114 -12.36 4.48 9.76
C LEU A 114 -13.30 3.39 9.24
#